data_AF-A0A2V6GLT9-F1
#
_entry.id   AF-A0A2V6GLT9-F1
#
_cell.length_a   1.000
_cell.length_b   1.000
_cell.length_c   1.000
_cell.angle_alpha   90.00
_cell.angle_beta   90.00
_cell.angle_gamma   90.00
#
_symmetry.space_group_name_H-M   'P 1'
#
loop_
_entity.id
_entity.type
_entity.pdbx_description
1 polymer ?
#
loop_
_entity_poly.entity_id
_entity_poly.type
_entity_poly.pdbx_seq_one_letter_code
_entity_poly.pdbx_strand_id
1 'polypeptide(L)'
;KQLLGEFKKAGVEPKRFVREFRLDADLPDGAINLSVTQFQAGDYVDVIGRSKGKGFQGVMKKHNFHGQGAAHGSKTHRRIGAVGNRSTPGRIWKNQGMPGHLGDERVTVQNLQVMQVRETEKVILISGAVPGANGSYVVIRPAIKKPAAAAAAAAKSEAAKKPEPAKKPEATTKPEAAKKSDATTEAEAAKK
;
A
#
# COMPACT_ATOMS: atom_id res chain seq x y z
N LYS A 1 19.61 19.13 29.77
CA LYS A 1 19.06 18.55 28.52
C LYS A 1 17.58 18.89 28.45
N GLN A 2 17.15 19.76 27.53
CA GLN A 2 15.81 20.38 27.53
C GLN A 2 14.66 19.36 27.49
N LEU A 3 14.77 18.32 26.65
CA LEU A 3 13.75 17.26 26.53
C LEU A 3 13.46 16.52 27.84
N LEU A 4 14.44 16.36 28.74
CA LEU A 4 14.21 15.71 30.04
C LEU A 4 13.32 16.55 30.96
N GLY A 5 13.35 17.88 30.84
CA GLY A 5 12.45 18.76 31.57
C GLY A 5 11.01 18.60 31.11
N GLU A 6 10.81 18.47 29.79
CA GLU A 6 9.49 18.27 29.20
C GLU A 6 8.85 16.95 29.62
N PHE A 7 9.61 15.84 29.56
CA PHE A 7 9.14 14.53 30.01
C PHE A 7 8.76 14.51 31.51
N LYS A 8 9.52 15.22 32.36
CA LYS A 8 9.22 15.36 33.78
C LYS A 8 7.93 16.15 34.04
N LYS A 9 7.68 17.22 33.29
CA LYS A 9 6.44 18.01 33.38
C LYS A 9 5.22 17.19 32.94
N ALA A 10 5.38 16.40 31.88
CA ALA A 10 4.32 15.53 31.35
C ALA A 10 4.11 14.25 32.18
N GLY A 11 5.02 13.91 33.10
CA GLY A 11 4.95 12.66 33.89
C GLY A 11 5.17 11.38 33.09
N VAL A 12 5.85 11.46 31.94
CA VAL A 12 6.07 10.32 31.03
C VAL A 12 7.54 9.92 31.01
N GLU A 13 7.81 8.62 30.88
CA GLU A 13 9.18 8.11 30.70
C GLU A 13 9.85 8.65 29.41
N PRO A 14 11.16 8.95 29.42
CA PRO A 14 11.86 9.44 28.24
C PRO A 14 11.80 8.45 27.07
N LYS A 15 11.23 8.88 25.94
CA LYS A 15 11.12 8.06 24.72
C LYS A 15 12.24 8.38 23.71
N ARG A 16 12.62 7.39 22.89
CA ARG A 16 13.67 7.53 21.85
C ARG A 16 13.26 8.44 20.69
N PHE A 17 11.98 8.43 20.30
CA PHE A 17 11.46 9.22 19.19
C PHE A 17 10.23 10.00 19.65
N VAL A 18 10.18 11.27 19.25
CA VAL A 18 9.02 12.16 19.44
C VAL A 18 8.55 12.59 18.05
N ARG A 19 7.26 12.43 17.77
CA ARG A 19 6.62 12.79 16.50
C ARG A 19 5.25 13.37 16.77
N GLU A 20 4.85 14.28 15.90
CA GLU A 20 3.55 14.94 15.94
C GLU A 20 2.63 14.33 14.88
N PHE A 21 1.37 14.19 15.23
CA PHE A 21 0.29 13.78 14.35
C PHE A 21 -0.75 14.90 14.31
N ARG A 22 -1.23 15.23 13.12
CA ARG A 22 -2.35 16.16 12.95
C ARG A 22 -3.63 15.36 13.05
N LEU A 23 -4.51 15.76 13.95
CA LEU A 23 -5.82 15.16 14.18
C LEU A 23 -6.87 16.26 14.06
N ASP A 24 -8.04 15.93 13.49
CA ASP A 24 -9.15 16.87 13.33
C ASP A 24 -10.07 16.91 14.56
N ALA A 25 -9.92 15.95 15.48
CA ALA A 25 -10.68 15.86 16.72
C ALA A 25 -9.77 16.14 17.93
N ASP A 26 -10.34 16.74 18.98
CA ASP A 26 -9.66 16.91 20.26
C ASP A 26 -9.47 15.55 20.93
N LEU A 27 -8.23 15.26 21.34
CA LEU A 27 -7.90 14.06 22.10
C LEU A 27 -7.92 14.42 23.60
N PRO A 28 -8.34 13.49 24.47
CA PRO A 28 -8.23 13.70 25.90
C PRO A 28 -6.78 13.90 26.32
N ASP A 29 -6.54 14.86 27.21
CA ASP A 29 -5.23 15.13 27.77
C ASP A 29 -4.72 13.91 28.56
N GLY A 30 -3.56 13.38 28.19
CA GLY A 30 -2.90 12.32 28.96
C GLY A 30 -2.07 11.32 28.15
N ALA A 31 -1.55 10.32 28.85
CA ALA A 31 -0.77 9.24 28.27
C ALA A 31 -1.68 8.23 27.55
N ILE A 32 -1.91 8.46 26.25
CA ILE A 32 -2.64 7.52 25.40
C ILE A 32 -1.71 6.37 25.01
N ASN A 33 -2.02 5.16 25.47
CA ASN A 33 -1.35 3.95 25.03
C ASN A 33 -1.89 3.54 23.66
N LEU A 34 -1.11 3.82 22.62
CA LEU A 34 -1.40 3.37 21.26
C LEU A 34 -1.06 1.88 21.14
N SER A 35 -2.08 1.03 21.14
CA SER A 35 -1.95 -0.41 20.90
C SER A 35 -2.13 -0.76 19.43
N VAL A 36 -1.73 -1.97 19.06
CA VAL A 36 -1.84 -2.49 17.68
C VAL A 36 -3.30 -2.70 17.26
N THR A 37 -4.21 -2.84 18.22
CA THR A 37 -5.66 -3.04 18.05
C THR A 37 -6.37 -1.87 17.35
N GLN A 38 -5.70 -0.72 17.18
CA GLN A 38 -6.22 0.42 16.41
C GLN A 38 -6.36 0.12 14.92
N PHE A 39 -5.69 -0.91 14.41
CA PHE A 39 -5.77 -1.34 13.02
C PHE A 39 -6.49 -2.68 12.93
N GLN A 40 -7.34 -2.82 11.92
CA GLN A 40 -8.01 -4.08 11.59
C GLN A 40 -7.45 -4.69 10.31
N ALA A 41 -7.59 -6.00 10.18
CA ALA A 41 -7.26 -6.68 8.93
C ALA A 41 -8.19 -6.18 7.82
N GLY A 42 -7.63 -5.80 6.67
CA GLY A 42 -8.35 -5.19 5.56
C GLY A 42 -8.23 -3.67 5.47
N ASP A 43 -7.75 -2.99 6.52
CA ASP A 43 -7.56 -1.54 6.49
C ASP A 43 -6.47 -1.11 5.51
N TYR A 44 -6.64 0.09 4.95
CA TYR A 44 -5.62 0.76 4.15
C TYR A 44 -4.86 1.79 5.00
N VAL A 45 -3.53 1.70 4.95
CA VAL A 45 -2.61 2.55 5.71
C VAL A 45 -1.57 3.21 4.80
N ASP A 46 -1.10 4.38 5.22
CA ASP A 46 0.08 5.04 4.65
C ASP A 46 1.26 4.85 5.60
N VAL A 47 2.40 4.43 5.06
CA VAL A 47 3.63 4.19 5.84
C VAL A 47 4.67 5.23 5.46
N ILE A 48 5.15 5.97 6.46
CA ILE A 48 6.14 7.02 6.32
C ILE A 48 7.43 6.58 6.99
N GLY A 49 8.54 6.64 6.26
CA GLY A 49 9.86 6.27 6.76
C GLY A 49 10.96 7.07 6.11
N ARG A 50 12.20 6.88 6.58
CA ARG A 50 13.38 7.34 5.86
C ARG A 50 13.83 6.25 4.90
N SER A 51 13.97 6.60 3.63
CA SER A 51 14.45 5.68 2.60
C SER A 51 15.89 5.23 2.86
N LYS A 52 16.25 4.03 2.39
CA LYS A 52 17.61 3.50 2.53
C LYS A 52 18.61 4.43 1.81
N GLY A 53 19.55 4.99 2.58
CA GLY A 53 20.63 5.82 2.06
C GLY A 53 21.53 5.04 1.09
N LYS A 54 21.86 5.67 -0.03
CA LYS A 54 22.78 5.13 -1.05
C LYS A 54 24.03 6.00 -1.21
N GLY A 55 24.20 7.08 -0.43
CA GLY A 55 25.35 7.98 -0.51
C GLY A 55 25.36 8.82 -1.79
N PHE A 56 26.55 9.26 -2.22
CA PHE A 56 26.70 10.02 -3.47
C PHE A 56 26.56 9.08 -4.67
N GLN A 57 25.60 9.36 -5.55
CA GLN A 57 25.27 8.53 -6.70
C GLN A 57 25.36 9.31 -8.01
N GLY A 58 25.83 8.62 -9.05
CA GLY A 58 25.89 9.13 -10.41
C GLY A 58 24.50 9.28 -11.04
N VAL A 59 24.44 10.02 -12.14
CA VAL A 59 23.19 10.40 -12.84
C VAL A 59 22.34 9.21 -13.30
N MET A 60 22.98 8.12 -13.73
CA MET A 60 22.27 6.92 -14.17
C MET A 60 21.47 6.28 -13.03
N LYS A 61 22.03 6.20 -11.82
CA LYS A 61 21.36 5.57 -10.68
C LYS A 61 20.41 6.51 -9.95
N LYS A 62 20.66 7.82 -10.01
CA LYS A 62 19.83 8.83 -9.36
C LYS A 62 18.61 9.23 -10.19
N HIS A 63 18.79 9.45 -11.49
CA HIS A 63 17.77 9.97 -12.40
C HIS A 63 17.41 9.02 -13.54
N ASN A 64 17.92 7.79 -13.54
CA ASN A 64 17.68 6.79 -14.60
C ASN A 64 18.07 7.27 -16.01
N PHE A 65 19.12 8.10 -16.11
CA PHE A 65 19.64 8.56 -17.41
C PHE A 65 20.26 7.41 -18.20
N HIS A 66 20.13 7.48 -19.53
CA HIS A 66 20.80 6.57 -20.45
C HIS A 66 22.30 6.86 -20.54
N GLY A 67 23.08 5.84 -20.86
CA GLY A 67 24.51 5.97 -21.12
C GLY A 67 24.83 6.38 -22.54
N GLN A 68 26.08 6.75 -22.76
CA GLN A 68 26.63 6.93 -24.09
C GLN A 68 27.15 5.60 -24.62
N GLY A 69 27.36 5.51 -25.95
CA GLY A 69 27.87 4.30 -26.59
C GLY A 69 29.15 3.76 -25.93
N ALA A 70 29.29 2.43 -25.91
CA ALA A 70 30.43 1.75 -25.29
C ALA A 70 31.52 1.36 -26.29
N ALA A 71 31.14 0.90 -27.50
CA ALA A 71 32.07 0.25 -28.43
C ALA A 71 32.75 1.21 -29.43
N HIS A 72 32.10 2.30 -29.85
CA HIS A 72 32.61 3.18 -30.91
C HIS A 72 33.41 4.36 -30.35
N GLY A 73 34.55 4.09 -29.71
CA GLY A 73 35.57 5.10 -29.35
C GLY A 73 35.16 6.15 -28.30
N SER A 74 33.94 6.10 -27.77
CA SER A 74 33.48 7.01 -26.72
C SER A 74 34.25 6.76 -25.43
N LYS A 75 34.72 7.84 -24.79
CA LYS A 75 35.36 7.79 -23.46
C LYS A 75 34.38 8.12 -22.32
N THR A 76 33.10 8.34 -22.64
CA THR A 76 32.15 9.01 -21.72
C THR A 76 30.87 8.20 -21.47
N HIS A 77 31.02 6.91 -21.17
CA HIS A 77 29.89 5.97 -21.07
C HIS A 77 28.81 6.34 -20.04
N ARG A 78 29.21 6.91 -18.89
CA ARG A 78 28.32 7.16 -17.73
C ARG A 78 28.14 8.63 -17.36
N ARG A 79 28.54 9.55 -18.23
CA ARG A 79 28.43 11.00 -18.00
C ARG A 79 27.01 11.50 -18.28
N ILE A 80 26.69 12.68 -17.73
CA ILE A 80 25.38 13.33 -17.85
C ILE A 80 25.04 13.82 -19.27
N GLY A 81 26.03 14.00 -20.14
CA GLY A 81 25.84 14.63 -21.46
C GLY A 81 25.80 16.16 -21.35
N ALA A 82 25.07 16.80 -22.25
CA ALA A 82 24.86 18.25 -22.24
C ALA A 82 23.91 18.66 -21.11
N VAL A 83 24.27 19.69 -20.34
CA VAL A 83 23.52 20.14 -19.15
C VAL A 83 22.73 21.44 -19.41
N GLY A 84 23.05 22.16 -20.48
CA GLY A 84 22.40 23.41 -20.85
C GLY A 84 22.74 23.87 -22.26
N ASN A 85 22.18 25.01 -22.65
CA ASN A 85 22.33 25.59 -23.99
C ASN A 85 23.39 26.70 -23.99
N ARG A 86 24.01 26.94 -25.15
CA ARG A 86 25.07 27.95 -25.32
C ARG A 86 24.54 29.39 -25.28
N SER A 87 23.80 29.85 -26.31
CA SER A 87 23.50 31.29 -26.49
C SER A 87 22.31 31.80 -25.67
N THR A 88 21.21 31.07 -25.62
CA THR A 88 20.02 31.42 -24.81
C THR A 88 19.59 30.14 -24.10
N PRO A 89 19.51 30.07 -22.76
CA PRO A 89 19.57 31.12 -21.73
C PRO A 89 20.94 31.37 -21.07
N GLY A 90 22.05 30.81 -21.57
CA GLY A 90 23.41 31.04 -21.04
C GLY A 90 23.64 30.57 -19.59
N ARG A 91 22.74 29.76 -19.04
CA ARG A 91 22.80 29.22 -17.69
C ARG A 91 22.19 27.82 -17.64
N ILE A 92 22.48 27.09 -16.56
CA ILE A 92 21.83 25.82 -16.26
C ILE A 92 20.51 26.11 -15.53
N TRP A 93 19.45 25.39 -15.92
CA TRP A 93 18.14 25.51 -15.27
C TRP A 93 18.18 24.99 -13.82
N LYS A 94 17.36 25.57 -12.94
CA LYS A 94 17.19 25.04 -11.58
C LYS A 94 16.56 23.65 -11.63
N ASN A 95 16.91 22.80 -10.67
CA ASN A 95 16.48 21.40 -10.58
C ASN A 95 16.93 20.51 -11.76
N GLN A 96 17.98 20.91 -12.50
CA GLN A 96 18.59 20.04 -13.50
C GLN A 96 19.17 18.78 -12.84
N GLY A 97 18.94 17.62 -13.47
CA GLY A 97 19.28 16.31 -12.91
C GLY A 97 20.79 16.03 -12.81
N MET A 98 21.43 16.51 -11.74
CA MET A 98 22.87 16.32 -11.47
C MET A 98 23.15 15.14 -10.54
N PRO A 99 24.39 14.59 -10.54
CA PRO A 99 24.81 13.60 -9.56
C PRO A 99 24.77 14.20 -8.15
N GLY A 100 24.54 13.36 -7.14
CA GLY A 100 24.42 13.83 -5.77
C GLY A 100 24.00 12.75 -4.79
N HIS A 101 23.72 13.15 -3.55
CA HIS A 101 23.19 12.25 -2.54
C HIS A 101 21.86 11.63 -3.00
N LEU A 102 21.68 10.33 -2.74
CA LEU A 102 20.47 9.58 -3.02
C LEU A 102 20.04 8.78 -1.79
N GLY A 103 18.77 8.89 -1.41
CA GLY A 103 18.20 8.23 -0.23
C GLY A 103 18.38 9.06 1.04
N ASP A 104 18.07 8.46 2.20
CA ASP A 104 17.92 9.15 3.51
C ASP A 104 16.86 10.26 3.53
N GLU A 105 16.02 10.28 2.50
CA GLU A 105 14.90 11.21 2.40
C GLU A 105 13.65 10.59 3.02
N ARG A 106 12.77 11.44 3.55
CA ARG A 106 11.47 11.03 4.11
C ARG A 106 10.52 10.70 2.96
N VAL A 107 10.15 9.42 2.83
CA VAL A 107 9.27 8.91 1.78
C VAL A 107 8.01 8.34 2.42
N THR A 108 6.87 8.55 1.75
CA THR A 108 5.58 7.97 2.13
C THR A 108 5.14 7.00 1.05
N VAL A 109 4.90 5.75 1.43
CA VAL A 109 4.23 4.77 0.57
C VAL A 109 2.77 4.74 0.98
N GLN A 110 1.87 4.96 0.02
CA GLN A 110 0.45 5.14 0.26
C GLN A 110 -0.34 3.89 -0.12
N ASN A 111 -1.52 3.73 0.48
CA ASN A 111 -2.50 2.68 0.16
C ASN A 111 -1.99 1.24 0.36
N LEU A 112 -1.21 1.00 1.41
CA LEU A 112 -0.79 -0.35 1.76
C LEU A 112 -1.91 -1.04 2.55
N GLN A 113 -2.15 -2.33 2.27
CA GLN A 113 -3.19 -3.10 2.93
C GLN A 113 -2.64 -3.80 4.18
N VAL A 114 -3.37 -3.73 5.30
CA VAL A 114 -3.10 -4.54 6.49
C VAL A 114 -3.66 -5.94 6.26
N MET A 115 -2.80 -6.94 6.26
CA MET A 115 -3.19 -8.34 6.03
C MET A 115 -3.61 -9.04 7.32
N GLN A 116 -2.84 -8.83 8.39
CA GLN A 116 -3.08 -9.47 9.67
C GLN A 116 -2.48 -8.62 10.79
N VAL A 117 -3.17 -8.58 11.92
CA VAL A 117 -2.68 -7.98 13.17
C VAL A 117 -2.50 -9.10 14.20
N ARG A 118 -1.31 -9.20 14.80
CA ARG A 118 -0.99 -10.17 15.86
C ARG A 118 -0.75 -9.40 17.16
N GLU A 119 -1.76 -9.39 18.03
CA GLU A 119 -1.72 -8.59 19.26
C GLU A 119 -0.70 -9.12 20.28
N THR A 120 -0.57 -10.44 20.41
CA THR A 120 0.37 -11.09 21.34
C THR A 120 1.83 -10.72 21.04
N GLU A 121 2.18 -10.68 19.75
CA GLU A 121 3.53 -10.34 19.26
C GLU A 121 3.71 -8.82 19.08
N LYS A 122 2.62 -8.04 19.12
CA LYS A 122 2.57 -6.61 18.77
C LYS A 122 3.09 -6.31 17.35
N VAL A 123 2.74 -7.17 16.39
CA VAL A 123 3.18 -7.08 14.99
C VAL A 123 2.00 -6.82 14.05
N ILE A 124 2.22 -5.94 13.07
CA ILE A 124 1.29 -5.67 11.96
C ILE A 124 1.93 -6.22 10.68
N LEU A 125 1.20 -7.06 9.95
CA LEU A 125 1.60 -7.54 8.64
C LEU A 125 0.98 -6.62 7.58
N ILE A 126 1.85 -5.93 6.84
CA ILE A 126 1.47 -4.99 5.79
C ILE A 126 1.87 -5.58 4.43
N SER A 127 0.94 -5.57 3.48
CA SER A 127 1.22 -5.95 2.10
C SER A 127 1.94 -4.82 1.38
N GLY A 128 3.17 -5.07 0.93
CA GLY A 128 3.96 -4.16 0.10
C GLY A 128 5.32 -3.78 0.69
N ALA A 129 5.97 -2.80 0.06
CA ALA A 129 7.30 -2.35 0.44
C ALA A 129 7.23 -1.22 1.48
N VAL A 130 7.93 -1.40 2.60
CA VAL A 130 8.09 -0.39 3.64
C VAL A 130 9.35 0.44 3.38
N PRO A 131 9.28 1.79 3.43
CA PRO A 131 10.44 2.63 3.21
C PRO A 131 11.42 2.54 4.39
N GLY A 132 12.62 2.04 4.13
CA GLY A 132 13.72 2.02 5.09
C GLY A 132 14.52 0.74 5.07
N ALA A 133 15.45 0.62 6.02
CA ALA A 133 16.13 -0.63 6.31
C ALA A 133 15.38 -1.40 7.41
N ASN A 134 15.67 -2.69 7.56
CA ASN A 134 15.11 -3.50 8.63
C ASN A 134 15.46 -2.88 10.00
N GLY A 135 14.47 -2.77 10.88
CA GLY A 135 14.63 -2.12 12.20
C GLY A 135 14.62 -0.58 12.17
N SER A 136 14.36 0.04 11.01
CA SER A 136 14.18 1.49 10.92
C SER A 136 12.86 1.94 11.55
N TYR A 137 12.84 3.17 12.04
CA TYR A 137 11.63 3.78 12.60
C TYR A 137 10.69 4.20 11.47
N VAL A 138 9.44 3.77 11.57
CA VAL A 138 8.37 4.10 10.63
C VAL A 138 7.16 4.65 11.37
N VAL A 139 6.42 5.51 10.68
CA VAL A 139 5.17 6.10 11.16
C VAL A 139 4.05 5.55 10.29
N ILE A 140 3.05 4.94 10.92
CA ILE A 140 1.87 4.39 10.26
C ILE A 140 0.69 5.30 10.56
N ARG A 141 -0.10 5.62 9.55
CA ARG A 141 -1.32 6.42 9.67
C ARG A 141 -2.42 5.85 8.77
N PRO A 142 -3.70 6.13 9.03
CA PRO A 142 -4.77 5.76 8.10
C PRO A 142 -4.55 6.38 6.71
N ALA A 143 -4.94 5.67 5.65
CA ALA A 143 -4.73 6.12 4.29
C ALA A 143 -5.62 7.33 3.94
N ILE A 144 -5.00 8.40 3.40
CA ILE A 144 -5.75 9.59 2.97
C ILE A 144 -6.60 9.31 1.72
N LYS A 145 -6.06 8.52 0.78
CA LYS A 145 -6.69 8.28 -0.52
C LYS A 145 -7.74 7.16 -0.51
N LYS A 146 -7.77 6.36 0.55
CA LYS A 146 -8.76 5.29 0.79
C LYS A 146 -9.29 5.42 2.22
N PRO A 147 -10.19 6.39 2.48
CA PRO A 147 -10.74 6.54 3.82
C PRO A 147 -11.55 5.31 4.20
N ALA A 148 -11.43 4.86 5.45
CA ALA A 148 -12.15 3.70 5.98
C ALA A 148 -13.69 3.81 5.79
N ALA A 149 -14.23 5.04 5.78
CA ALA A 149 -15.64 5.31 5.50
C ALA A 149 -16.07 4.91 4.06
N ALA A 150 -15.19 5.02 3.06
CA ALA A 150 -15.47 4.62 1.69
C ALA A 150 -15.33 3.10 1.49
N ALA A 151 -14.43 2.44 2.24
CA ALA A 151 -14.28 0.99 2.21
C ALA A 151 -15.48 0.26 2.83
N ALA A 152 -16.08 0.82 3.89
CA ALA A 152 -17.31 0.29 4.49
C ALA A 152 -18.55 0.40 3.56
N ALA A 153 -18.58 1.39 2.66
CA ALA A 153 -19.62 1.52 1.63
C ALA A 153 -19.44 0.53 0.48
N ALA A 154 -18.20 0.26 0.06
CA ALA A 154 -17.90 -0.71 -0.99
C ALA A 154 -18.17 -2.16 -0.54
N ALA A 155 -17.82 -2.53 0.70
CA ALA A 155 -18.09 -3.86 1.26
C ALA A 155 -19.60 -4.18 1.35
N LYS A 156 -20.46 -3.16 1.52
CA LYS A 156 -21.93 -3.33 1.47
C LYS A 156 -22.47 -3.51 0.05
N SER A 157 -21.75 -3.04 -0.98
CA SER A 157 -22.17 -3.20 -2.39
C SER A 157 -21.79 -4.55 -3.00
N GLU A 158 -20.79 -5.24 -2.44
CA GLU A 158 -20.31 -6.52 -2.93
C GLU A 158 -21.06 -7.73 -2.32
N ALA A 159 -21.71 -7.56 -1.16
CA ALA A 159 -22.61 -8.54 -0.57
C ALA A 159 -24.01 -8.61 -1.23
N ALA A 160 -24.37 -7.63 -2.08
CA ALA A 160 -25.67 -7.58 -2.76
C ALA A 160 -25.66 -8.18 -4.18
N LYS A 161 -24.54 -8.76 -4.65
CA LYS A 161 -24.39 -9.26 -6.02
C LYS A 161 -23.89 -10.71 -6.09
N LYS A 162 -24.65 -11.63 -5.48
CA LYS A 162 -24.71 -13.05 -5.87
C LYS A 162 -26.15 -13.55 -5.62
N PRO A 163 -26.89 -13.99 -6.66
CA PRO A 163 -28.31 -14.29 -6.54
C PRO A 163 -28.57 -15.72 -6.04
N GLU A 164 -29.41 -15.84 -5.03
CA GLU A 164 -30.15 -17.04 -4.64
C GLU A 164 -31.41 -17.24 -5.54
N PRO A 165 -32.06 -18.42 -5.57
CA PRO A 165 -32.30 -19.19 -6.78
C PRO A 165 -33.71 -19.06 -7.37
N ALA A 166 -33.81 -19.27 -8.68
CA ALA A 166 -35.06 -19.28 -9.43
C ALA A 166 -35.96 -20.48 -9.06
N LYS A 167 -37.18 -20.20 -8.59
CA LYS A 167 -38.32 -21.13 -8.57
C LYS A 167 -39.39 -20.65 -9.57
N LYS A 168 -39.71 -21.58 -10.48
CA LYS A 168 -40.88 -21.77 -11.38
C LYS A 168 -41.95 -20.68 -11.51
N PRO A 169 -42.54 -20.58 -12.72
CA PRO A 169 -44.00 -20.64 -12.81
C PRO A 169 -44.48 -21.68 -13.85
N GLU A 170 -45.41 -22.54 -13.41
CA GLU A 170 -46.31 -23.34 -14.25
C GLU A 170 -47.65 -22.61 -14.33
N ALA A 171 -48.24 -22.49 -15.53
CA ALA A 171 -49.61 -22.90 -15.87
C ALA A 171 -50.14 -22.20 -17.15
N THR A 172 -50.34 -22.95 -18.24
CA THR A 172 -51.57 -22.87 -19.06
C THR A 172 -51.81 -24.21 -19.77
N THR A 173 -53.08 -24.59 -19.90
CA THR A 173 -53.70 -25.91 -20.12
C THR A 173 -53.89 -26.35 -21.59
N LYS A 174 -53.71 -27.68 -21.85
CA LYS A 174 -54.31 -28.71 -22.79
C LYS A 174 -55.13 -28.28 -24.05
N PRO A 175 -55.31 -29.10 -25.13
CA PRO A 175 -55.36 -30.59 -25.15
C PRO A 175 -54.79 -31.37 -26.37
N GLU A 176 -54.66 -32.71 -26.18
CA GLU A 176 -54.95 -33.82 -27.12
C GLU A 176 -54.07 -34.13 -28.37
N ALA A 177 -53.34 -35.27 -28.33
CA ALA A 177 -53.47 -36.43 -29.25
C ALA A 177 -52.18 -37.29 -29.38
N ALA A 178 -52.32 -38.60 -29.06
CA ALA A 178 -51.69 -39.79 -29.68
C ALA A 178 -50.15 -39.91 -29.86
N LYS A 179 -49.51 -40.87 -29.16
CA LYS A 179 -49.13 -42.21 -29.67
C LYS A 179 -48.34 -43.05 -28.65
N LYS A 180 -48.55 -44.36 -28.77
CA LYS A 180 -48.07 -45.51 -27.98
C LYS A 180 -46.59 -45.85 -28.19
N SER A 181 -45.95 -46.43 -27.16
CA SER A 181 -45.14 -47.68 -27.17
C SER A 181 -44.30 -47.70 -25.87
N ASP A 182 -44.69 -48.42 -24.81
CA ASP A 182 -44.38 -49.85 -24.56
C ASP A 182 -42.88 -50.23 -24.74
N ALA A 183 -42.18 -50.42 -23.62
CA ALA A 183 -41.16 -51.45 -23.41
C ALA A 183 -40.75 -51.56 -21.93
N THR A 184 -41.31 -52.58 -21.27
CA THR A 184 -40.79 -53.44 -20.19
C THR A 184 -39.25 -53.56 -20.23
N THR A 185 -38.47 -53.64 -19.13
CA THR A 185 -38.31 -54.81 -18.24
C THR A 185 -37.30 -54.46 -17.11
N GLU A 186 -37.62 -54.90 -15.88
CA GLU A 186 -36.81 -55.48 -14.78
C GLU A 186 -35.27 -55.57 -14.97
N ALA A 187 -34.37 -55.65 -13.99
CA ALA A 187 -34.29 -55.57 -12.54
C ALA A 187 -32.79 -55.76 -12.18
N GLU A 188 -32.45 -55.60 -10.89
CA GLU A 188 -31.29 -56.19 -10.20
C GLU A 188 -29.85 -55.64 -10.34
N ALA A 189 -29.43 -54.99 -9.25
CA ALA A 189 -28.39 -55.44 -8.31
C ALA A 189 -26.91 -55.64 -8.75
N ALA A 190 -26.06 -54.92 -7.99
CA ALA A 190 -24.82 -55.35 -7.35
C ALA A 190 -23.56 -55.62 -8.19
N LYS A 191 -22.51 -54.80 -7.99
CA LYS A 191 -21.27 -55.16 -7.25
C LYS A 191 -20.15 -54.13 -7.42
N LYS A 192 -19.43 -53.95 -6.29
CA LYS A 192 -18.02 -53.55 -6.09
C LYS A 192 -17.60 -52.13 -6.44
#